data_AF-A0A4U6DBC0-F1
#
_entry.id   AF-A0A4U6DBC0-F1
#
_cell.length_a   1.000
_cell.length_b   1.000
_cell.length_c   1.000
_cell.angle_alpha   90.00
_cell.angle_beta   90.00
_cell.angle_gamma   90.00
#
_symmetry.space_group_name_H-M   'P 1'
#
loop_
_entity.id
_entity.type
_entity.pdbx_description
1 polymer ?
#
loop_
_entity_poly.entity_id
_entity_poly.type
_entity_poly.pdbx_seq_one_letter_code
_entity_poly.pdbx_strand_id
1 'polypeptide(L)'
;MARYIELTGYKFNSEKGLVIGADRSYVPRAKYKGDVSEFTNVEYIHLNIEQTKSILFNYALLLEKIKKEKPRMNEEVYHDFTVSNHCFISFRKTNAGSGSEYIYIWINGEKYQLRTAVFINRLKKFVEY
;
A
#
# COMPACT_ATOMS: atom_id res chain seq x y z
N MET A 1 6.21 -9.57 -13.44
CA MET A 1 5.17 -10.31 -12.70
C MET A 1 4.34 -9.29 -11.93
N ALA A 2 3.00 -9.33 -12.04
CA ALA A 2 2.15 -8.44 -11.24
C ALA A 2 2.12 -8.96 -9.79
N ARG A 3 2.48 -8.13 -8.81
CA ARG A 3 2.40 -8.51 -7.38
C ARG A 3 0.93 -8.57 -6.96
N TYR A 4 0.48 -9.67 -6.38
CA TYR A 4 -0.90 -9.79 -5.89
C TYR A 4 -1.11 -8.94 -4.64
N ILE A 5 -2.27 -8.28 -4.60
CA ILE A 5 -2.80 -7.59 -3.43
C ILE A 5 -4.33 -7.73 -3.43
N GLU A 6 -4.87 -8.19 -2.32
CA GLU A 6 -6.30 -8.32 -2.06
C GLU A 6 -6.68 -7.42 -0.88
N LEU A 7 -7.86 -6.80 -0.97
CA LEU A 7 -8.42 -5.92 0.05
C LEU A 7 -9.82 -6.41 0.39
N THR A 8 -10.01 -7.01 1.57
CA THR A 8 -11.25 -7.66 1.97
C THR A 8 -11.75 -7.08 3.29
N GLY A 9 -12.86 -6.34 3.23
CA GLY A 9 -13.54 -5.82 4.42
C GLY A 9 -14.41 -6.90 5.07
N TYR A 10 -14.49 -6.90 6.40
CA TYR A 10 -15.33 -7.82 7.15
C TYR A 10 -16.00 -7.14 8.34
N LYS A 11 -17.07 -7.77 8.84
CA LYS A 11 -17.74 -7.44 10.10
C LYS A 11 -17.96 -8.72 10.90
N PHE A 12 -17.39 -8.80 12.10
CA PHE A 12 -17.51 -9.96 12.99
C PHE A 12 -17.66 -9.48 14.43
N ASN A 13 -18.62 -10.03 15.19
CA ASN A 13 -18.89 -9.63 16.58
C ASN A 13 -18.97 -8.11 16.82
N SER A 14 -19.64 -7.38 15.91
CA SER A 14 -19.74 -5.91 15.91
C SER A 14 -18.44 -5.14 15.63
N GLU A 15 -17.33 -5.82 15.40
CA GLU A 15 -16.08 -5.21 14.94
C GLU A 15 -16.02 -5.19 13.41
N LYS A 16 -15.55 -4.08 12.85
CA LYS A 16 -15.30 -3.92 11.41
C LYS A 16 -13.79 -3.80 11.20
N GLY A 17 -13.30 -4.51 10.18
CA GLY A 17 -11.89 -4.50 9.83
C GLY A 17 -11.63 -4.74 8.35
N LEU A 18 -10.44 -4.37 7.91
CA LEU A 18 -9.94 -4.63 6.57
C LEU A 18 -8.78 -5.62 6.66
N VAL A 19 -8.89 -6.73 5.95
CA VAL A 19 -7.78 -7.65 5.72
C VAL A 19 -7.12 -7.29 4.40
N ILE A 20 -5.80 -7.15 4.42
CA ILE A 20 -5.00 -6.99 3.20
C ILE A 20 -4.15 -8.25 3.02
N GLY A 21 -4.41 -9.01 1.96
CA GLY A 21 -3.59 -10.14 1.53
C GLY A 21 -2.58 -9.66 0.48
N ALA A 22 -1.29 -9.95 0.62
CA ALA A 22 -0.28 -9.43 -0.29
C ALA A 22 0.90 -10.40 -0.49
N ASP A 23 1.38 -10.53 -1.74
CA ASP A 23 2.48 -11.44 -2.10
C ASP A 23 3.83 -11.02 -1.52
N ARG A 24 4.42 -11.85 -0.67
CA ARG A 24 5.81 -11.74 -0.27
C ARG A 24 6.67 -12.71 -1.06
N SER A 25 7.60 -12.16 -1.84
CA SER A 25 8.57 -12.93 -2.61
C SER A 25 9.89 -12.99 -1.84
N TYR A 26 10.32 -14.19 -1.47
CA TYR A 26 11.70 -14.41 -1.05
C TYR A 26 12.48 -14.99 -2.22
N VAL A 27 13.61 -14.38 -2.59
CA VAL A 27 14.62 -15.08 -3.39
C VAL A 27 15.48 -15.87 -2.41
N PRO A 28 15.29 -17.19 -2.23
CA PRO A 28 16.22 -17.96 -1.43
C PRO A 28 17.58 -17.89 -2.13
N ARG A 29 18.59 -17.32 -1.47
CA ARG A 29 19.98 -17.43 -1.94
C ARG A 29 20.34 -18.92 -1.99
N ALA A 30 20.36 -19.45 -3.21
CA ALA A 30 20.78 -20.77 -3.67
C ALA A 30 21.22 -21.75 -2.56
N LYS A 31 20.31 -22.62 -2.11
CA LYS A 31 20.68 -23.93 -1.54
C LYS A 31 20.69 -25.06 -2.58
N TYR A 32 20.13 -24.83 -3.78
CA TYR A 32 20.14 -25.79 -4.87
C TYR A 32 20.80 -25.17 -6.10
N LYS A 33 21.99 -25.68 -6.47
CA LYS A 33 22.61 -25.37 -7.76
C LYS A 33 21.70 -25.88 -8.87
N GLY A 34 21.11 -24.98 -9.65
CA GLY A 34 20.49 -25.32 -10.95
C GLY A 34 19.06 -24.85 -11.14
N ASP A 35 18.26 -24.72 -10.08
CA ASP A 35 16.87 -24.26 -10.16
C ASP A 35 16.63 -23.06 -9.25
N VAL A 36 16.22 -21.93 -9.85
CA VAL A 36 15.72 -20.77 -9.12
C VAL A 36 14.27 -21.07 -8.73
N SER A 37 14.06 -21.59 -7.53
CA SER A 37 12.72 -21.77 -6.98
C SER A 37 12.29 -20.45 -6.32
N GLU A 38 11.31 -19.75 -6.90
CA GLU A 38 10.66 -18.61 -6.25
C GLU A 38 9.56 -19.14 -5.32
N PHE A 39 9.65 -18.79 -4.03
CA PHE A 39 8.57 -19.05 -3.08
C PHE A 39 7.77 -17.77 -2.88
N THR A 40 6.49 -17.82 -3.25
CA THR A 40 5.52 -16.75 -3.01
C THR A 40 4.63 -17.16 -1.85
N ASN A 41 4.62 -16.38 -0.78
CA ASN A 41 3.69 -16.53 0.33
C ASN A 41 2.76 -15.32 0.37
N VAL A 42 1.47 -15.53 0.64
CA VAL A 42 0.53 -14.43 0.89
C VAL A 42 0.59 -14.07 2.37
N GLU A 43 0.96 -12.83 2.67
CA GLU A 43 0.86 -12.28 4.03
C GLU A 43 -0.46 -11.55 4.22
N TYR A 44 -1.04 -11.72 5.39
CA TYR A 44 -2.27 -11.05 5.78
C TYR A 44 -1.99 -10.04 6.88
N ILE A 45 -2.34 -8.77 6.63
CA ILE A 45 -2.38 -7.75 7.68
C ILE A 45 -3.82 -7.36 7.97
N HIS A 46 -4.08 -7.13 9.25
CA HIS A 46 -5.38 -6.68 9.71
C HIS A 46 -5.32 -5.20 10.10
N LEU A 47 -6.23 -4.40 9.53
CA LEU A 47 -6.44 -3.01 9.88
C LEU A 47 -7.81 -2.84 10.52
N ASN A 48 -7.84 -2.24 11.70
CA ASN A 48 -9.09 -1.89 12.36
C ASN A 48 -9.76 -0.67 11.69
N ILE A 49 -11.01 -0.41 12.06
CA ILE A 49 -11.78 0.71 11.48
C ILE A 49 -11.08 2.07 11.66
N GLU A 50 -10.45 2.33 12.81
CA GLU A 50 -9.77 3.60 13.06
C GLU A 50 -8.53 3.79 12.18
N GLN A 51 -7.80 2.71 11.90
CA GLN A 51 -6.69 2.70 10.94
C GLN A 51 -7.18 2.94 9.50
N THR A 52 -8.33 2.39 9.12
CA THR A 52 -8.89 2.66 7.78
C THR A 52 -9.38 4.10 7.64
N LYS A 53 -9.98 4.68 8.69
CA LYS A 53 -10.33 6.11 8.72
C LYS A 53 -9.09 6.99 8.70
N SER A 54 -8.03 6.62 9.40
CA SER A 54 -6.78 7.40 9.41
C SER A 54 -6.12 7.45 8.03
N ILE A 55 -6.18 6.36 7.25
CA ILE A 55 -5.79 6.37 5.83
C ILE A 55 -6.64 7.38 5.05
N LEU A 56 -7.98 7.35 5.19
CA LEU A 56 -8.89 8.28 4.49
C LEU A 56 -8.67 9.75 4.89
N PHE A 57 -8.23 10.02 6.11
CA PHE A 57 -7.90 11.39 6.51
C PHE A 57 -6.54 11.81 5.92
N ASN A 58 -5.52 10.97 6.08
CA ASN A 58 -4.15 11.35 5.76
C ASN A 58 -3.83 11.31 4.26
N TYR A 59 -4.52 10.49 3.44
CA TYR A 59 -4.23 10.45 2.00
C TYR A 59 -4.39 11.82 1.34
N ALA A 60 -5.37 12.62 1.77
CA ALA A 60 -5.62 13.97 1.25
C ALA A 60 -4.43 14.90 1.56
N LEU A 61 -3.94 14.88 2.79
CA LEU A 61 -2.78 15.66 3.23
C LEU A 61 -1.52 15.28 2.44
N LEU A 62 -1.28 13.98 2.25
CA LEU A 62 -0.14 13.51 1.45
C LEU A 62 -0.26 13.95 -0.02
N LEU A 63 -1.46 13.89 -0.60
CA LEU A 63 -1.74 14.36 -1.96
C LEU A 63 -1.44 15.85 -2.13
N GLU A 64 -1.79 16.68 -1.15
CA GLU A 64 -1.49 18.11 -1.21
C GLU A 64 0.01 18.38 -1.12
N LYS A 65 0.72 17.67 -0.23
CA LYS A 65 2.17 17.78 -0.10
C LYS A 65 2.87 17.38 -1.39
N ILE A 66 2.58 16.19 -1.92
CA ILE A 66 3.25 15.68 -3.13
C ILE A 66 2.96 16.53 -4.38
N LYS A 67 1.77 17.13 -4.48
CA LYS A 67 1.45 18.04 -5.59
C LYS A 67 2.34 19.28 -5.61
N LYS A 68 2.70 19.80 -4.44
CA LYS A 68 3.56 20.99 -4.27
C LYS A 68 5.04 20.70 -4.54
N GLU A 69 5.44 19.43 -4.46
CA GLU A 69 6.83 19.03 -4.73
C GLU A 69 7.23 19.29 -6.18
N LYS A 70 8.47 19.75 -6.35
CA LYS A 70 9.12 19.97 -7.65
C LYS A 70 10.46 19.24 -7.69
N PRO A 71 10.46 17.90 -7.86
CA PRO A 71 11.68 17.12 -7.87
C PRO A 71 12.60 17.58 -9.01
N ARG A 72 13.90 17.63 -8.75
CA ARG A 72 14.94 17.85 -9.76
C ARG A 72 15.03 16.65 -10.71
N MET A 73 15.80 16.81 -11.78
CA MET A 73 16.08 15.70 -12.69
C MET A 73 16.72 14.53 -11.92
N ASN A 74 16.18 13.33 -12.10
CA ASN A 74 16.57 12.10 -11.41
C ASN A 74 16.31 12.09 -9.89
N GLU A 75 15.51 13.02 -9.36
CA GLU A 75 15.08 13.02 -7.96
C GLU A 75 13.72 12.32 -7.81
N GLU A 76 13.60 11.54 -6.73
CA GLU A 76 12.33 10.96 -6.30
C GLU A 76 11.99 11.47 -4.91
N VAL A 77 10.81 12.09 -4.77
CA VAL A 77 10.30 12.57 -3.49
C VAL A 77 9.16 11.66 -3.04
N TYR A 78 9.19 11.30 -1.76
CA TYR A 78 8.19 10.45 -1.12
C TYR A 78 7.52 11.22 0.02
N HIS A 79 6.20 11.05 0.16
CA HIS A 79 5.43 11.51 1.31
C HIS A 79 4.63 10.33 1.86
N ASP A 80 4.92 9.98 3.12
CA ASP A 80 4.49 8.74 3.73
C ASP A 80 3.61 8.99 4.97
N PHE A 81 2.72 8.03 5.27
CA PHE A 81 1.96 7.98 6.51
C PHE A 81 1.92 6.57 7.08
N THR A 82 2.45 6.40 8.28
CA THR A 82 2.42 5.14 9.03
C THR A 82 1.02 4.87 9.57
N VAL A 83 0.42 3.77 9.11
CA VAL A 83 -0.91 3.31 9.53
C VAL A 83 -0.79 2.37 10.74
N SER A 84 0.21 1.49 10.71
CA SER A 84 0.57 0.55 11.77
C SER A 84 2.06 0.22 11.69
N ASN A 85 2.58 -0.56 12.65
CA ASN A 85 3.97 -1.02 12.63
C ASN A 85 4.36 -1.79 11.36
N HIS A 86 3.36 -2.33 10.66
CA HIS A 86 3.55 -3.21 9.49
C HIS A 86 2.97 -2.61 8.21
N CYS A 87 2.36 -1.43 8.27
CA CYS A 87 1.64 -0.82 7.16
C CYS A 87 1.86 0.68 7.10
N PHE A 88 2.28 1.19 5.95
CA PHE A 88 2.23 2.62 5.65
C PHE A 88 1.79 2.86 4.21
N ILE A 89 1.20 4.02 3.97
CA ILE A 89 0.84 4.48 2.63
C ILE A 89 1.83 5.55 2.18
N SER A 90 2.10 5.63 0.88
CA SER A 90 2.91 6.71 0.34
C SER A 90 2.48 7.18 -1.03
N PHE A 91 2.87 8.43 -1.32
CA PHE A 91 2.89 8.97 -2.66
C PHE A 91 4.34 9.25 -3.06
N ARG A 92 4.64 8.97 -4.33
CA ARG A 92 5.96 9.19 -4.94
C ARG A 92 5.80 10.12 -6.12
N LYS A 93 6.68 11.10 -6.24
CA LYS A 93 6.75 11.99 -7.41
C LYS A 93 8.18 12.07 -7.94
N THR A 94 8.25 12.04 -9.26
CA THR A 94 9.46 12.33 -10.04
C THR A 94 9.22 13.60 -10.85
N ASN A 95 10.26 14.15 -11.46
CA ASN A 95 10.15 15.31 -12.35
C ASN A 95 9.20 15.10 -13.54
N ALA A 96 8.95 13.85 -13.95
CA ALA A 96 8.09 13.48 -15.08
C ALA A 96 6.65 13.10 -14.69
N GLY A 97 6.35 12.99 -13.38
CA GLY A 97 5.10 12.42 -12.89
C GLY A 97 4.23 13.40 -12.10
N SER A 98 2.91 13.17 -12.10
CA SER A 98 1.96 13.91 -11.25
C SER A 98 2.08 13.56 -9.77
N GLY A 99 2.54 12.34 -9.48
CA GLY A 99 2.69 11.78 -8.13
C GLY A 99 1.36 11.50 -7.40
N SER A 100 0.22 11.54 -8.10
CA SER A 100 -1.11 11.42 -7.52
C SER A 100 -1.93 10.22 -8.04
N GLU A 101 -1.61 9.72 -9.23
CA GLU A 101 -2.37 8.63 -9.88
C GLU A 101 -2.32 7.33 -9.07
N TYR A 102 -1.17 7.05 -8.46
CA TYR A 102 -0.93 5.84 -7.72
C TYR A 102 -0.59 6.13 -6.26
N ILE A 103 -1.20 5.35 -5.38
CA ILE A 103 -0.83 5.23 -3.97
C ILE A 103 -0.02 3.96 -3.82
N TYR A 104 1.07 4.05 -3.07
CA TYR A 104 1.85 2.90 -2.69
C TYR A 104 1.43 2.45 -1.30
N ILE A 105 1.22 1.16 -1.13
CA ILE A 105 1.00 0.54 0.18
C ILE A 105 2.23 -0.29 0.47
N TRP A 106 2.81 -0.09 1.63
CA TRP A 106 3.96 -0.83 2.09
C TRP A 106 3.54 -1.75 3.21
N ILE A 107 3.72 -3.05 3.01
CA ILE A 107 3.29 -4.09 3.93
C ILE A 107 4.50 -4.94 4.25
N ASN A 108 4.95 -4.93 5.51
CA ASN A 108 6.14 -5.66 5.96
C ASN A 108 7.39 -5.41 5.09
N GLY A 109 7.55 -4.18 4.59
CA GLY A 109 8.66 -3.76 3.73
C GLY A 109 8.44 -4.00 2.23
N GLU A 110 7.39 -4.72 1.84
CA GLU A 110 7.04 -4.92 0.43
C GLU A 110 6.16 -3.78 -0.09
N LYS A 111 6.50 -3.25 -1.26
CA LYS A 111 5.78 -2.17 -1.92
C LYS A 111 4.75 -2.71 -2.92
N TYR A 112 3.52 -2.24 -2.80
CA TYR A 112 2.40 -2.50 -3.69
C TYR A 112 1.86 -1.20 -4.25
N GLN A 113 1.46 -1.20 -5.52
CA GLN A 113 0.98 -0.01 -6.20
C GLN A 113 -0.48 -0.20 -6.57
N LEU A 114 -1.33 0.77 -6.19
CA LEU A 114 -2.74 0.80 -6.53
C LEU A 114 -3.11 2.13 -7.16
N ARG A 115 -4.10 2.14 -8.06
CA ARG A 115 -4.71 3.41 -8.50
C ARG A 115 -5.38 4.07 -7.30
N THR A 116 -4.99 5.31 -6.99
CA THR A 116 -5.46 6.05 -5.82
C THR A 116 -6.99 6.11 -5.77
N ALA A 117 -7.62 6.47 -6.89
CA ALA A 117 -9.08 6.58 -6.96
C ALA A 117 -9.81 5.27 -6.63
N VAL A 118 -9.27 4.13 -7.10
CA VAL A 118 -9.88 2.81 -6.85
C VAL A 118 -9.76 2.45 -5.37
N PHE A 119 -8.57 2.60 -4.80
CA PHE A 119 -8.32 2.28 -3.40
C PHE A 119 -9.19 3.14 -2.46
N ILE A 120 -9.17 4.46 -2.65
CA ILE A 120 -9.92 5.39 -1.80
C ILE A 120 -11.42 5.19 -1.93
N ASN A 121 -11.96 4.96 -3.14
CA ASN A 121 -13.39 4.70 -3.31
C ASN A 121 -13.83 3.40 -2.62
N ARG A 122 -13.02 2.34 -2.69
CA ARG A 122 -13.30 1.09 -1.97
C ARG A 122 -13.23 1.28 -0.45
N LEU A 123 -12.23 2.02 0.03
CA LEU A 123 -12.04 2.27 1.46
C LEU A 123 -13.18 3.11 2.05
N LYS A 124 -13.67 4.13 1.33
CA LYS A 124 -14.85 4.92 1.73
C LYS A 124 -16.09 4.04 1.88
N LYS A 125 -16.40 3.23 0.86
CA LYS A 125 -17.53 2.29 0.90
C LYS A 125 -17.43 1.31 2.07
N PHE A 126 -16.21 0.84 2.37
CA PHE A 126 -15.97 -0.05 3.51
C PHE A 126 -16.23 0.65 4.85
N VAL A 127 -15.79 1.91 5.01
CA VAL A 127 -15.99 2.66 6.27
C VAL A 127 -17.46 3.01 6.50
N GLU A 128 -18.22 3.25 5.43
CA GLU A 128 -19.65 3.57 5.47
C GLU A 128 -20.55 2.35 5.76
N TYR A 129 -20.19 1.17 5.23
CA TYR A 129 -20.87 -0.11 5.49
C TYR A 129 -20.76 -0.52 6.95
#